data_AF-A0AA47I8Y3-F1
#
_entry.id   AF-A0AA47I8Y3-F1
#
_cell.length_a   1.000
_cell.length_b   1.000
_cell.length_c   1.000
_cell.angle_alpha   90.00
_cell.angle_beta   90.00
_cell.angle_gamma   90.00
#
_symmetry.space_group_name_H-M   'P 1'
#
loop_
_entity.id
_entity.type
_entity.pdbx_description
1 polymer ?
#
loop_
_entity_poly.entity_id
_entity_poly.type
_entity_poly.pdbx_seq_one_letter_code
_entity_poly.pdbx_strand_id
1 'polypeptide(L)'
;MLKKVFTFLDHEAIPLCDFTWIHWLVCNIPANIDCLLENISVDNSLNVVQGQNSFASPYVGETDFILVHNKNRSYCNAVGPVATGGEGGVLYFVK
;
A
#
# COMPACT_ATOMS: atom_id res chain seq x y z
N MET A 1 -17.13 15.29 11.63
CA MET A 1 -16.77 13.90 12.00
C MET A 1 -15.28 13.74 11.70
N LEU A 2 -14.47 13.36 12.69
CA LEU A 2 -13.02 13.18 12.50
C LEU A 2 -12.75 11.89 11.71
N LYS A 3 -11.70 11.90 10.87
CA LYS A 3 -11.27 10.74 10.06
C LYS A 3 -9.76 10.57 10.24
N LYS A 4 -9.29 9.32 10.25
CA LYS A 4 -7.87 8.97 10.34
C LYS A 4 -7.29 8.71 8.94
N VAL A 5 -5.98 8.90 8.81
CA VAL A 5 -5.20 8.68 7.59
C VAL A 5 -3.92 7.97 7.99
N PHE A 6 -3.51 6.98 7.20
CA PHE A 6 -2.22 6.30 7.36
C PHE A 6 -1.45 6.29 6.06
N THR A 7 -0.13 6.40 6.19
CA THR A 7 0.83 6.31 5.11
C THR A 7 1.97 5.39 5.54
N PHE A 8 2.23 4.36 4.75
CA PHE A 8 3.36 3.45 4.96
C PHE A 8 4.39 3.73 3.88
N LEU A 9 5.54 4.23 4.30
CA LEU A 9 6.61 4.73 3.44
C LEU A 9 7.91 4.01 3.79
N ASP A 10 8.68 3.63 2.78
CA ASP A 10 10.03 3.10 2.92
C ASP A 10 11.04 4.06 2.27
N HIS A 11 11.79 4.77 3.11
CA HIS A 11 12.83 5.70 2.70
C HIS A 11 14.15 4.97 2.39
N GLU A 12 14.35 3.73 2.84
CA GLU A 12 15.54 2.93 2.54
C GLU A 12 15.55 2.45 1.07
N ALA A 13 14.42 2.58 0.38
CA ALA A 13 14.32 2.39 -1.06
C ALA A 13 15.00 3.50 -1.89
N ILE A 14 15.26 4.69 -1.31
CA ILE A 14 15.90 5.81 -2.01
C ILE A 14 17.21 5.43 -2.70
N PRO A 15 18.21 4.78 -2.04
CA PRO A 15 19.43 4.35 -2.71
C PRO A 15 19.24 3.25 -3.79
N LEU A 16 18.06 2.64 -3.89
CA LEU A 16 17.77 1.56 -4.84
C LEU A 16 17.02 2.04 -6.08
N CYS A 17 16.01 2.89 -5.89
CA CYS A 17 15.11 3.34 -6.95
C CYS A 17 14.98 4.86 -7.05
N ASP A 18 15.81 5.62 -6.35
CA ASP A 18 15.87 7.10 -6.35
C ASP A 18 14.61 7.81 -5.84
N PHE A 19 13.69 7.10 -5.17
CA PHE A 19 12.52 7.69 -4.50
C PHE A 19 12.10 6.89 -3.27
N THR A 20 11.34 7.53 -2.37
CA THR A 20 10.71 6.84 -1.23
C THR A 20 9.58 5.95 -1.72
N TRP A 21 9.65 4.66 -1.39
CA TRP A 21 8.64 3.70 -1.79
C TRP A 21 7.36 3.85 -0.96
N ILE A 22 6.21 3.88 -1.62
CA ILE A 22 4.90 3.97 -1.00
C ILE A 22 4.32 2.56 -0.92
N HIS A 23 4.23 2.03 0.30
CA HIS A 23 3.62 0.72 0.55
C HIS A 23 2.10 0.80 0.59
N TRP A 24 1.56 1.83 1.24
CA TRP A 24 0.12 1.98 1.39
C TRP A 24 -0.27 3.40 1.74
N LEU A 25 -1.33 3.88 1.09
CA LEU A 25 -2.00 5.14 1.39
C LEU A 25 -3.45 4.82 1.65
N VAL A 26 -3.95 5.20 2.83
CA VAL A 26 -5.35 4.98 3.19
C VAL A 26 -5.90 6.18 3.94
N CYS A 27 -7.08 6.62 3.54
CA CYS A 27 -7.81 7.70 4.21
C CYS A 27 -9.26 7.29 4.45
N ASN A 28 -10.02 8.21 5.06
CA ASN A 28 -11.42 7.98 5.40
C ASN A 28 -11.65 6.86 6.44
N ILE A 29 -10.65 6.55 7.26
CA ILE A 29 -10.81 5.59 8.35
C ILE A 29 -11.67 6.24 9.45
N PRO A 30 -12.77 5.60 9.89
CA PRO A 30 -13.61 6.15 10.95
C PRO A 30 -12.82 6.36 12.24
N ALA A 31 -13.02 7.50 12.91
CA ALA A 31 -12.22 7.86 14.10
C ALA A 31 -12.38 6.91 15.28
N ASN A 32 -13.48 6.15 15.35
CA ASN A 32 -13.74 5.14 16.37
C ASN A 32 -13.03 3.80 16.12
N ILE A 33 -12.31 3.66 14.99
CA ILE A 33 -11.50 2.48 14.72
C ILE A 33 -10.14 2.66 15.37
N ASP A 34 -9.86 1.89 16.41
CA ASP A 34 -8.61 1.95 17.16
C ASP A 34 -7.64 0.84 16.80
N CYS A 35 -8.11 -0.20 16.11
CA CYS A 35 -7.29 -1.29 15.59
C CYS A 35 -7.66 -1.56 14.14
N LEU A 36 -6.65 -1.67 13.27
CA LEU A 36 -6.83 -2.14 11.90
C LEU A 36 -6.76 -3.67 11.90
N LEU A 37 -7.78 -4.30 11.33
CA LEU A 37 -7.78 -5.75 11.17
C LEU A 37 -6.69 -6.18 10.19
N GLU A 38 -6.19 -7.39 10.41
CA GLU A 38 -5.38 -8.08 9.42
C GLU A 38 -6.13 -8.14 8.07
N ASN A 39 -5.43 -7.96 6.96
CA ASN A 39 -5.99 -8.01 5.59
C ASN A 39 -7.01 -6.92 5.21
N ILE A 40 -7.18 -5.88 6.03
CA ILE A 40 -8.09 -4.76 5.74
C ILE A 40 -7.82 -4.06 4.40
N SER A 41 -6.56 -4.09 3.93
CA SER A 41 -6.17 -3.48 2.67
C SER A 41 -6.69 -4.24 1.44
N VAL A 42 -6.91 -5.55 1.59
CA VAL A 42 -7.38 -6.45 0.54
C VAL A 42 -8.90 -6.56 0.58
N ASP A 43 -9.48 -6.79 1.76
CA ASP A 43 -10.93 -6.98 1.91
C ASP A 43 -11.72 -5.65 1.87
N ASN A 44 -11.05 -4.54 2.21
CA ASN A 44 -11.64 -3.22 2.39
C ASN A 44 -12.95 -3.22 3.20
N SER A 45 -13.04 -4.03 4.25
CA SER A 45 -14.26 -4.22 5.06
C SER A 45 -14.77 -2.95 5.74
N LEU A 46 -13.90 -1.94 5.93
CA LEU A 46 -14.26 -0.63 6.46
C LEU A 46 -14.67 0.40 5.39
N ASN A 47 -14.70 0.00 4.12
CA ASN A 47 -14.99 0.86 2.96
C ASN A 47 -14.15 2.15 2.98
N VAL A 48 -12.86 1.99 3.24
CA VAL A 48 -11.88 3.08 3.28
C VAL A 48 -11.44 3.44 1.87
N VAL A 49 -10.95 4.67 1.71
CA VAL A 49 -10.43 5.12 0.42
C VAL A 49 -8.93 4.81 0.40
N GLN A 50 -8.51 4.02 -0.59
CA GLN A 50 -7.12 3.60 -0.73
C GLN A 50 -6.49 4.25 -1.96
N GLY A 51 -5.29 4.82 -1.79
CA GLY A 51 -4.50 5.40 -2.86
C GLY A 51 -3.68 4.35 -3.61
N GLN A 52 -3.07 4.75 -4.73
CA GLN A 52 -2.13 3.89 -5.45
C GLN A 52 -0.79 3.78 -4.71
N ASN A 53 -0.25 2.57 -4.62
CA ASN A 53 1.08 2.29 -4.10
C ASN A 53 2.14 2.39 -5.22
N SER A 54 3.43 2.30 -4.86
CA SER A 54 4.53 2.46 -5.82
C SER A 54 4.64 1.37 -6.90
N PHE A 55 3.94 0.23 -6.80
CA PHE A 55 3.85 -0.72 -7.93
C PHE A 55 3.08 -0.16 -9.13
N ALA A 56 2.22 0.84 -8.92
CA ALA A 56 1.58 1.56 -10.03
C ALA A 56 2.53 2.52 -10.73
N SER A 57 3.73 2.75 -10.19
CA SER A 57 4.65 3.74 -10.70
C SER A 57 5.23 3.30 -12.05
N PRO A 58 5.29 4.20 -13.05
CA PRO A 58 5.97 3.91 -14.31
C PRO A 58 7.47 3.64 -14.12
N TYR A 59 8.06 4.06 -12.99
CA TYR A 59 9.48 3.81 -12.67
C TYR A 59 9.79 2.34 -12.35
N VAL A 60 8.78 1.52 -12.05
CA VAL A 60 8.96 0.09 -11.76
C VAL A 60 8.97 -0.75 -13.06
N GLY A 61 8.62 -0.14 -14.20
CA GLY A 61 8.56 -0.83 -15.48
C GLY A 61 7.36 -1.77 -15.62
N GLU A 62 6.34 -1.63 -14.77
CA GLU A 62 5.08 -2.38 -14.93
C GLU A 62 4.37 -1.93 -16.21
N THR A 63 3.98 -2.91 -17.03
CA THR A 63 3.35 -2.68 -18.35
C THR A 63 1.90 -3.15 -18.39
N ASP A 64 1.46 -3.91 -17.39
CA ASP A 64 0.06 -4.29 -17.26
C ASP A 64 -0.78 -3.07 -16.84
N PHE A 65 -1.56 -2.56 -17.80
CA PHE A 65 -2.48 -1.45 -17.61
C PHE A 65 -3.46 -1.66 -16.44
N ILE A 66 -3.91 -2.89 -16.20
CA ILE A 66 -4.86 -3.20 -15.13
C ILE A 66 -4.16 -3.07 -13.77
N LEU A 67 -2.90 -3.51 -13.65
CA LEU A 67 -2.12 -3.38 -12.42
C LEU A 67 -1.85 -1.91 -12.11
N VAL A 68 -1.35 -1.16 -13.10
CA VAL A 68 -1.01 0.27 -12.97
C VAL A 68 -2.24 1.10 -12.57
N HIS A 69 -3.40 0.90 -13.18
CA HIS A 69 -4.53 1.82 -12.99
C HIS A 69 -5.54 1.36 -11.93
N ASN A 70 -5.72 0.05 -11.74
CA ASN A 70 -6.89 -0.47 -11.02
C ASN A 70 -6.59 -1.36 -9.81
N LYS A 71 -5.46 -2.08 -9.78
CA LYS A 71 -5.21 -3.09 -8.74
C LYS A 71 -4.23 -2.67 -7.63
N ASN A 72 -3.32 -1.74 -7.88
CA ASN A 72 -2.32 -1.32 -6.89
C ASN A 72 -2.88 -0.31 -5.86
N ARG A 73 -4.13 -0.47 -5.44
CA ARG A 73 -4.83 0.36 -4.43
C ARG A 73 -4.99 -0.36 -3.10
N SER A 74 -4.04 -1.22 -2.76
CA SER A 74 -3.96 -1.91 -1.47
C SER A 74 -2.52 -1.82 -0.95
N TYR A 75 -2.34 -2.20 0.31
CA TYR A 75 -1.01 -2.35 0.89
C TYR A 75 -0.19 -3.36 0.06
N CYS A 76 1.04 -2.98 -0.28
CA CYS A 76 2.01 -3.87 -0.87
C CYS A 76 3.18 -4.12 0.09
N ASN A 77 3.66 -5.36 0.11
CA ASN A 77 4.83 -5.71 0.90
C ASN A 77 6.08 -5.00 0.39
N ALA A 78 7.05 -4.80 1.29
CA ALA A 78 8.43 -4.58 0.92
C ALA A 78 8.94 -5.79 0.14
N VAL A 79 9.06 -5.61 -1.16
CA VAL A 79 9.82 -6.53 -2.01
C VAL A 79 11.17 -5.85 -2.16
N GLY A 80 12.25 -6.56 -1.80
CA GLY A 80 13.60 -6.12 -2.15
C GLY A 80 13.75 -5.94 -3.66
N PRO A 81 14.97 -5.67 -4.19
CA PRO A 81 15.20 -5.13 -5.55
C PRO A 81 14.74 -5.98 -6.75
N VAL A 82 13.93 -7.02 -6.54
CA VAL A 82 13.21 -7.78 -7.54
C VAL A 82 11.71 -7.60 -7.31
N ALA A 83 11.11 -6.64 -8.01
CA ALA A 83 9.66 -6.49 -8.13
C ALA A 83 9.09 -7.63 -9.00
N THR A 84 9.16 -8.86 -8.53
CA THR A 84 8.36 -9.96 -9.09
C THR A 84 7.03 -9.97 -8.35
N GLY A 85 5.94 -9.74 -9.08
CA GLY A 85 4.57 -9.82 -8.57
C GLY A 85 4.39 -11.06 -7.69
N GLY A 86 4.30 -10.83 -6.40
CA GLY A 86 4.13 -11.83 -5.36
C GLY A 86 3.05 -11.35 -4.42
N GLU A 87 2.08 -12.23 -4.17
CA GLU A 87 0.80 -12.01 -3.53
C GLU A 87 0.88 -11.13 -2.28
N GLY A 88 -0.12 -10.24 -2.14
CA GLY A 88 -0.22 -9.25 -1.07
C GLY A 88 0.12 -9.84 0.29
N GLY A 89 1.23 -9.39 0.85
CA GLY A 89 1.57 -9.80 2.19
C GLY A 89 0.73 -9.11 3.23
N VAL A 90 0.41 -9.91 4.22
CA VAL A 90 -0.21 -9.52 5.45
C VAL A 90 0.75 -8.61 6.23
N LEU A 91 0.31 -7.39 6.55
CA LEU A 91 0.99 -6.56 7.53
C LEU A 91 0.70 -7.16 8.93
N TYR A 92 1.65 -7.90 9.49
CA TYR A 92 1.60 -8.31 10.90
C TYR A 92 1.86 -7.08 11.78
N PHE A 93 0.82 -6.57 12.44
CA PHE A 93 1.02 -5.66 13.56
C PHE A 93 1.62 -6.47 14.72
N VAL A 94 2.92 -6.31 14.97
CA VAL A 94 3.52 -6.77 16.23
C VAL A 94 2.96 -5.85 17.32
N LYS A 95 2.26 -6.48 18.27
CA LYS A 95 1.55 -5.90 19.41
C LYS A 95 2.41 -4.96 20.26
#